data_AF-A0A357T1K3-F1
#
_entry.id   AF-A0A357T1K3-F1
#
_cell.length_a   1.000
_cell.length_b   1.000
_cell.length_c   1.000
_cell.angle_alpha   90.00
_cell.angle_beta   90.00
_cell.angle_gamma   90.00
#
_symmetry.space_group_name_H-M   'P 1'
#
loop_
_entity.id
_entity.type
_entity.pdbx_description
1 polymer ?
#
loop_
_entity_poly.entity_id
_entity_poly.type
_entity_poly.pdbx_seq_one_letter_code
_entity_poly.pdbx_strand_id
1 'polypeptide(L)'
;MRTGTINKLQDLRQKIYVAAKSNKQKRFWGMYCHVTKEETLYEAYRQVKRNNGAPGIDGITFKLIEETGLTKFITTIKEELTDGTYRPARTGRKKYQKPTER
;
A
#
# COMPACT_ATOMS: atom_id res chain seq x y z
N MET A 1 -0.17 -5.26 -30.37
CA MET A 1 -0.79 -6.19 -29.38
C MET A 1 0.01 -6.08 -28.09
N ARG A 2 -0.59 -5.71 -26.95
CA ARG A 2 0.14 -5.67 -25.67
C ARG A 2 0.13 -7.07 -25.05
N THR A 3 1.18 -7.83 -25.33
CA THR A 3 1.61 -8.98 -24.52
C THR A 3 2.11 -8.43 -23.19
N GLY A 4 1.25 -8.42 -22.19
CA GLY A 4 1.60 -7.96 -20.86
C GLY A 4 1.01 -8.92 -19.86
N THR A 5 1.88 -9.60 -19.11
CA THR A 5 1.55 -10.33 -17.89
C THR A 5 0.43 -9.60 -17.16
N ILE A 6 -0.73 -10.24 -17.04
CA ILE A 6 -1.94 -9.70 -16.41
C ILE A 6 -1.54 -9.15 -15.04
N ASN A 7 -1.42 -7.82 -14.92
CA ASN A 7 -1.16 -7.17 -13.64
C ASN A 7 -2.48 -7.19 -12.88
N LYS A 8 -2.77 -8.36 -12.30
CA LYS A 8 -4.04 -8.74 -11.64
C LYS A 8 -4.57 -7.66 -10.69
N LEU A 9 -3.66 -6.95 -10.02
CA LEU A 9 -3.97 -5.81 -9.14
C LEU A 9 -4.44 -4.56 -9.89
N GLN A 10 -3.80 -4.22 -11.00
CA GLN A 10 -4.21 -3.11 -11.86
C GLN A 10 -5.58 -3.37 -12.48
N ASP A 11 -5.85 -4.60 -12.91
CA ASP A 11 -7.16 -4.99 -13.44
C ASP A 11 -8.26 -4.93 -12.38
N LEU A 12 -7.98 -5.41 -11.17
CA LEU A 12 -8.89 -5.28 -10.03
C LEU A 12 -9.21 -3.81 -9.75
N ARG A 13 -8.17 -2.95 -9.68
CA ARG A 13 -8.34 -1.52 -9.47
C ARG A 13 -9.18 -0.86 -10.57
N GLN A 14 -8.94 -1.21 -11.83
CA GLN A 14 -9.70 -0.68 -12.96
C GLN A 14 -11.18 -1.10 -12.91
N LYS A 15 -11.46 -2.37 -12.61
CA LYS A 15 -12.84 -2.88 -12.49
C LYS A 15 -13.58 -2.20 -11.35
N ILE A 16 -12.94 -2.04 -10.19
CA ILE A 16 -13.52 -1.30 -9.05
C ILE A 16 -13.79 0.15 -9.44
N TYR A 17 -12.82 0.81 -10.08
CA TYR A 17 -12.98 2.20 -10.53
C TYR A 17 -14.17 2.38 -11.48
N VAL A 18 -14.27 1.56 -12.52
CA VAL A 18 -15.38 1.63 -13.50
C VAL A 18 -16.72 1.43 -12.80
N ALA A 19 -16.82 0.43 -11.91
CA ALA A 19 -18.05 0.14 -11.18
C ALA A 19 -18.44 1.26 -10.18
N ALA A 20 -17.46 1.87 -9.51
CA ALA A 20 -17.69 2.99 -8.60
C ALA A 20 -18.07 4.27 -9.36
N LYS A 21 -17.49 4.48 -10.54
CA LYS A 21 -17.78 5.63 -11.40
C LYS A 21 -19.18 5.55 -12.01
N SER A 22 -19.65 4.36 -12.36
CA SER A 22 -20.99 4.16 -12.95
C SER A 22 -22.12 4.21 -11.93
N ASN A 23 -21.88 3.78 -10.68
CA ASN A 23 -22.89 3.81 -9.62
C ASN A 23 -22.28 4.24 -8.28
N LYS A 24 -22.56 5.49 -7.89
CA LYS A 24 -22.09 6.07 -6.62
C LYS A 24 -22.65 5.38 -5.37
N GLN A 25 -23.79 4.70 -5.47
CA GLN A 25 -24.43 3.97 -4.36
C GLN A 25 -23.95 2.52 -4.24
N LYS A 26 -23.08 2.05 -5.16
CA LYS A 26 -22.55 0.69 -5.11
C LYS A 26 -21.66 0.51 -3.89
N ARG A 27 -21.96 -0.49 -3.06
CA ARG A 27 -21.14 -0.87 -1.91
C ARG A 27 -20.19 -2.01 -2.26
N PHE A 28 -18.94 -1.93 -1.77
CA PHE A 28 -17.89 -2.92 -1.99
C PHE A 28 -17.58 -3.65 -0.67
N TRP A 29 -18.44 -4.61 -0.30
CA TRP A 29 -18.38 -5.30 0.99
C TRP A 29 -17.07 -6.06 1.25
N GLY A 30 -16.36 -6.48 0.20
CA GLY A 30 -15.11 -7.25 0.30
C GLY A 30 -13.83 -6.43 0.09
N MET A 31 -13.88 -5.09 0.16
CA MET A 31 -12.69 -4.28 -0.13
C MET A 31 -11.52 -4.61 0.80
N TYR A 32 -11.81 -4.87 2.08
CA TYR A 32 -10.80 -5.21 3.07
C TYR A 32 -10.04 -6.50 2.70
N CYS A 33 -10.75 -7.52 2.23
CA CYS A 33 -10.15 -8.78 1.77
C CYS A 33 -9.18 -8.60 0.61
N HIS A 34 -9.34 -7.55 -0.21
CA HIS A 34 -8.41 -7.23 -1.29
C HIS A 34 -7.17 -6.48 -0.79
N VAL A 35 -7.33 -5.63 0.22
CA VAL A 35 -6.23 -4.86 0.83
C VAL A 35 -5.28 -5.76 1.61
N THR A 36 -5.80 -6.78 2.30
CA THR A 36 -5.00 -7.71 3.12
C THR A 36 -4.33 -8.82 2.33
N LYS A 37 -4.54 -8.92 1.01
CA LYS A 37 -3.85 -9.92 0.20
C LYS A 37 -2.36 -9.65 0.18
N GLU A 38 -1.59 -10.71 0.32
CA GLU A 38 -0.14 -10.66 0.27
C GLU A 38 0.38 -10.05 -1.03
N GLU A 39 -0.19 -10.40 -2.18
CA GLU A 39 0.12 -9.77 -3.48
C GLU A 39 -0.02 -8.23 -3.43
N THR A 40 -1.07 -7.72 -2.78
CA THR A 40 -1.34 -6.29 -2.62
C THR A 40 -0.32 -5.63 -1.70
N LEU A 41 0.01 -6.27 -0.58
CA LEU A 41 0.96 -5.74 0.40
C LEU A 41 2.38 -5.66 -0.16
N TYR A 42 2.82 -6.67 -0.93
CA TYR A 42 4.11 -6.61 -1.62
C TYR A 42 4.16 -5.48 -2.65
N GLU A 43 3.13 -5.33 -3.48
CA GLU A 43 3.08 -4.24 -4.46
C GLU A 43 3.01 -2.85 -3.80
N ALA A 44 2.34 -2.74 -2.65
CA ALA A 44 2.34 -1.54 -1.84
C ALA A 44 3.76 -1.22 -1.34
N TYR A 45 4.46 -2.18 -0.74
CA TYR A 45 5.84 -2.01 -0.30
C TYR A 45 6.76 -1.55 -1.44
N ARG A 46 6.68 -2.22 -2.60
CA ARG A 46 7.47 -1.85 -3.80
C ARG A 46 7.23 -0.41 -4.24
N GLN A 47 5.97 0.03 -4.26
CA GLN A 47 5.63 1.40 -4.63
C GLN A 47 6.16 2.43 -3.64
N VAL A 48 6.01 2.19 -2.33
CA VAL A 48 6.51 3.13 -1.30
C VAL A 48 8.05 3.19 -1.32
N LYS A 49 8.73 2.06 -1.47
CA LYS A 49 10.20 2.02 -1.64
C LYS A 49 10.65 2.81 -2.86
N ARG A 50 9.98 2.65 -4.00
CA ARG A 50 10.29 3.39 -5.24
C ARG A 50 10.13 4.90 -5.08
N ASN A 51 9.16 5.34 -4.29
CA ASN A 51 8.95 6.76 -4.00
C ASN A 51 10.02 7.34 -3.04
N ASN A 52 10.99 6.54 -2.63
CA ASN A 52 12.08 6.91 -1.73
C ASN A 52 11.58 7.60 -0.45
N GLY A 53 10.51 7.05 0.12
CA GLY A 53 9.90 7.59 1.33
C GLY A 53 10.89 7.62 2.48
N ALA A 54 11.11 8.79 3.08
CA ALA A 54 11.94 8.89 4.27
C ALA A 54 11.25 8.18 5.46
N PRO A 55 12.03 7.56 6.37
CA PRO A 55 11.50 6.74 7.46
C PRO A 55 10.50 7.49 8.34
N GLY A 56 9.64 6.70 9.00
CA GLY A 56 8.65 7.17 9.95
C GLY A 56 9.28 7.62 11.27
N ILE A 57 8.42 7.90 12.26
CA ILE A 57 8.86 8.20 13.64
C ILE A 57 9.51 7.00 14.34
N ASP A 58 9.25 5.79 13.82
CA ASP A 58 9.81 4.52 14.25
C ASP A 58 11.26 4.33 13.77
N GLY A 59 11.74 5.16 12.84
CA GLY A 59 13.07 5.05 12.25
C GLY A 59 13.26 3.82 11.37
N ILE A 60 12.20 3.06 11.07
CA ILE A 60 12.30 1.83 10.29
C ILE A 60 12.58 2.20 8.84
N THR A 61 13.71 1.72 8.32
CA THR A 61 14.13 1.93 6.93
C THR A 61 13.83 0.71 6.08
N PHE A 62 13.70 0.90 4.76
CA PHE A 62 13.58 -0.22 3.81
C PHE A 62 14.78 -1.18 3.90
N LYS A 63 15.98 -0.65 4.15
CA LYS A 63 17.19 -1.45 4.32
C LYS A 63 17.05 -2.39 5.53
N LEU A 64 16.60 -1.87 6.67
CA LEU A 64 16.38 -2.66 7.87
C LEU A 64 15.30 -3.73 7.65
N ILE A 65 14.21 -3.41 6.95
CA ILE A 65 13.15 -4.38 6.62
C ILE A 65 13.70 -5.52 5.75
N GLU A 66 14.57 -5.20 4.79
CA GLU A 66 15.16 -6.20 3.89
C GLU A 66 16.20 -7.07 4.59
N GLU A 67 16.97 -6.51 5.51
CA GLU A 67 17.92 -7.26 6.36
C GLU A 67 17.21 -8.18 7.37
N THR A 68 16.11 -7.71 7.96
CA THR A 68 15.32 -8.47 8.95
C THR A 68 14.36 -9.48 8.33
N GLY A 69 14.04 -9.30 7.04
CA GLY A 69 13.22 -10.19 6.24
C GLY A 69 11.91 -9.55 5.81
N LEU A 70 11.82 -9.18 4.53
CA LEU A 70 10.64 -8.57 3.94
C LEU A 70 9.39 -9.46 4.07
N THR A 71 9.52 -10.76 3.82
CA THR A 71 8.39 -11.69 3.93
C THR A 71 7.82 -11.73 5.34
N LYS A 72 8.69 -11.77 6.35
CA LYS A 72 8.27 -11.71 7.75
C LYS A 72 7.50 -10.41 8.04
N PHE A 73 8.03 -9.28 7.59
CA PHE A 73 7.38 -7.98 7.74
C PHE A 73 5.98 -7.93 7.09
N ILE A 74 5.85 -8.41 5.85
CA ILE A 74 4.57 -8.46 5.14
C ILE A 74 3.58 -9.41 5.82
N THR A 75 4.04 -10.58 6.29
CA THR A 75 3.20 -11.53 7.02
C THR A 75 2.70 -10.94 8.34
N THR A 76 3.55 -10.29 9.12
CA THR A 76 3.14 -9.63 10.37
C THR A 76 2.08 -8.55 10.11
N ILE A 77 2.27 -7.70 9.10
CA ILE A 77 1.26 -6.70 8.73
C ILE A 77 -0.06 -7.36 8.30
N LYS A 78 0.01 -8.44 7.51
CA LYS A 78 -1.18 -9.18 7.07
C LYS A 78 -1.95 -9.77 8.25
N GLU A 79 -1.25 -10.36 9.22
CA GLU A 79 -1.84 -10.90 10.45
C GLU A 79 -2.50 -9.78 11.26
N GLU A 80 -1.79 -8.68 11.53
CA GLU A 80 -2.34 -7.53 12.26
C GLU A 80 -3.58 -6.93 11.59
N LEU A 81 -3.57 -6.83 10.25
CA LEU A 81 -4.73 -6.37 9.51
C LEU A 81 -5.88 -7.37 9.59
N THR A 82 -5.61 -8.67 9.46
CA THR A 82 -6.65 -9.71 9.49
C THR A 82 -7.29 -9.82 10.87
N ASP A 83 -6.49 -9.68 11.93
CA ASP A 83 -6.94 -9.76 13.33
C ASP A 83 -7.54 -8.43 13.83
N GLY A 84 -7.49 -7.37 13.02
CA GLY A 84 -7.99 -6.04 13.38
C GLY A 84 -7.16 -5.35 14.48
N THR A 85 -5.95 -5.84 14.74
CA THR A 85 -5.02 -5.33 15.75
C THR A 85 -4.05 -4.29 15.19
N TYR A 86 -4.01 -4.11 13.87
CA TYR A 86 -3.17 -3.10 13.21
C TYR A 86 -3.44 -1.70 13.79
N ARG A 87 -2.38 -1.05 14.28
CA ARG A 87 -2.40 0.31 14.82
C ARG A 87 -1.39 1.16 14.05
N PRO A 88 -1.84 2.06 13.16
CA PRO A 88 -0.91 2.91 12.41
C PRO A 88 -0.17 3.85 13.37
N ALA A 89 1.15 3.93 13.21
CA ALA A 89 1.98 4.85 13.97
C ALA A 89 1.60 6.31 13.64
N ARG A 90 1.77 7.20 14.62
CA ARG A 90 1.51 8.63 14.43
C ARG A 90 2.39 9.19 13.31
N THR A 91 1.81 9.96 12.40
CA THR A 91 2.59 10.61 11.34
C THR A 91 3.54 11.65 11.94
N GLY A 92 4.82 11.55 11.60
CA GLY A 92 5.82 12.56 11.95
C GLY A 92 5.54 13.86 11.19
N ARG A 93 5.69 15.01 11.85
CA ARG A 93 5.60 16.33 11.18
C ARG A 93 6.86 16.53 10.34
N LYS A 94 6.78 16.36 9.02
CA LYS A 94 7.80 16.85 8.08
C LYS A 94 7.41 18.26 7.61
N LYS A 95 8.27 19.26 7.86
CA LYS A 95 8.10 20.60 7.29
C LYS A 95 8.38 20.52 5.79
N TYR A 96 7.33 20.58 4.97
CA TYR A 96 7.47 20.81 3.54
C TYR A 96 7.70 22.30 3.33
N GLN A 97 8.88 22.68 2.84
CA GLN A 97 9.07 24.02 2.30
C GLN A 97 8.42 24.03 0.91
N LYS A 98 7.38 24.84 0.73
CA LYS A 98 6.86 25.07 -0.63
C LYS A 98 7.99 25.69 -1.46
N PRO A 99 8.25 25.19 -2.68
CA PRO A 99 9.21 25.84 -3.55
C PRO A 99 8.72 27.26 -3.83
N THR A 100 9.57 28.25 -3.57
CA THR A 100 9.34 29.64 -3.94
C THR A 100 9.36 29.73 -5.47
N GLU A 101 8.26 30.18 -6.08
CA GLU A 101 8.17 30.41 -7.52
C GLU A 101 9.26 31.41 -7.97
N ARG A 102 9.87 31.17 -9.13
CA ARG A 102 10.72 32.12 -9.85
C ARG A 102 9.93 32.73 -11.00
#